data_AF-A0A4R2TLZ9-F1
#
_entry.id   AF-A0A4R2TLZ9-F1
#
_cell.length_a   1.000
_cell.length_b   1.000
_cell.length_c   1.000
_cell.angle_alpha   90.00
_cell.angle_beta   90.00
_cell.angle_gamma   90.00
#
_symmetry.space_group_name_H-M   'P 1'
#
loop_
_entity.id
_entity.type
_entity.pdbx_description
1 polymer ?
#
loop_
_entity_poly.entity_id
_entity_poly.type
_entity_poly.pdbx_seq_one_letter_code
_entity_poly.pdbx_strand_id
1 'polypeptide(L)'
;MNKAYVGATLLGLAGCTAAGASAINPSDDLHCAVMIRILEQNADEFGATPVAKKGLYVLQTWYFSKIKRERLAEAQGVVEAMKENPGQISSASQKCSNRAFGDPGFARWKSVASDDYDQKAMR
;
A
#
# COMPACT_ATOMS: atom_id res chain seq x y z
N MET A 1 18.65 58.67 -25.12
CA MET A 1 17.54 57.76 -25.50
C MET A 1 18.04 56.33 -25.41
N ASN A 2 17.19 55.45 -24.85
CA ASN A 2 17.26 53.99 -24.75
C ASN A 2 18.32 53.40 -23.79
N LYS A 3 17.95 53.03 -22.55
CA LYS A 3 17.13 51.89 -22.04
C LYS A 3 17.99 50.66 -21.74
N ALA A 4 17.97 50.29 -20.46
CA ALA A 4 18.60 49.13 -19.83
C ALA A 4 18.04 47.79 -20.29
N TYR A 5 18.87 46.75 -20.25
CA TYR A 5 18.53 45.36 -19.91
C TYR A 5 19.81 44.74 -19.33
N VAL A 6 19.98 44.70 -17.99
CA VAL A 6 19.60 43.57 -17.12
C VAL A 6 19.92 42.22 -17.78
N GLY A 7 21.15 41.76 -17.58
CA GLY A 7 21.58 40.39 -17.85
C GLY A 7 22.20 39.78 -16.59
N ALA A 8 21.55 39.99 -15.44
CA ALA A 8 21.93 39.39 -14.17
C ALA A 8 21.07 38.15 -13.92
N THR A 9 21.74 37.02 -13.71
CA THR A 9 21.26 35.92 -12.86
C THR A 9 20.05 35.14 -13.39
N LEU A 10 20.26 34.28 -14.40
CA LEU A 10 19.38 33.13 -14.61
C LEU A 10 19.95 31.92 -13.85
N LEU A 11 19.44 31.79 -12.62
CA LEU A 11 19.01 30.52 -12.02
C LEU A 11 20.09 29.44 -11.88
N GLY A 12 20.94 29.64 -10.87
CA GLY A 12 21.48 28.52 -10.12
C GLY A 12 20.35 27.75 -9.42
N LEU A 13 20.53 26.43 -9.39
CA LEU A 13 20.02 25.49 -8.40
C LEU A 13 18.54 25.63 -7.99
N ALA A 14 17.70 24.86 -8.67
CA ALA A 14 16.94 23.86 -7.96
C ALA A 14 17.00 22.60 -8.82
N GLY A 15 17.98 21.74 -8.51
CA GLY A 15 17.84 20.36 -8.90
C GLY A 15 16.47 19.93 -8.41
N CYS A 16 15.63 19.45 -9.32
CA CYS A 16 14.57 18.55 -8.95
C CYS A 16 15.27 17.37 -8.26
N THR A 17 15.51 17.50 -6.96
CA THR A 17 15.72 16.35 -6.09
C THR A 17 14.53 15.47 -6.40
N ALA A 18 14.86 14.32 -6.99
CA ALA A 18 13.91 13.31 -7.40
C ALA A 18 12.78 13.29 -6.38
N ALA A 19 11.54 13.45 -6.84
CA ALA A 19 10.37 13.18 -6.02
C ALA A 19 10.68 11.88 -5.27
N GLY A 20 10.94 11.99 -3.96
CA GLY A 20 11.53 10.90 -3.19
C GLY A 20 10.67 9.69 -3.44
N ALA A 21 11.23 8.67 -4.11
CA ALA A 21 10.48 7.48 -4.41
C ALA A 21 9.95 6.97 -3.07
N SER A 22 8.62 7.01 -2.90
CA SER A 22 7.96 6.57 -1.68
C SER A 22 8.49 5.19 -1.34
N ALA A 23 9.14 5.04 -0.18
CA ALA A 23 9.75 3.76 0.24
C ALA A 23 8.71 2.63 0.27
N ILE A 24 7.44 2.99 0.50
CA ILE A 24 6.28 2.13 0.28
C ILE A 24 5.69 2.43 -1.11
N ASN A 25 5.65 1.44 -1.99
CA ASN A 25 5.02 1.55 -3.30
C ASN A 25 3.59 0.98 -3.28
N PRO A 26 2.54 1.82 -3.13
CA PRO A 26 1.17 1.34 -3.10
C PRO A 26 0.67 0.88 -4.47
N SER A 27 1.46 0.91 -5.55
CA SER A 27 1.08 0.33 -6.85
C SER A 27 1.61 -1.09 -7.02
N ASP A 28 2.50 -1.55 -6.15
CA ASP A 28 3.05 -2.91 -6.17
C ASP A 28 2.21 -3.86 -5.30
N ASP A 29 1.93 -5.06 -5.80
CA ASP A 29 1.07 -6.04 -5.13
C ASP A 29 1.73 -6.66 -3.88
N LEU A 30 3.06 -6.85 -3.87
CA LEU A 30 3.78 -7.31 -2.69
C LEU A 30 3.73 -6.27 -1.58
N HIS A 31 3.95 -4.99 -1.90
CA HIS A 31 3.85 -3.91 -0.92
C HIS A 31 2.46 -3.84 -0.30
N CYS A 32 1.41 -3.98 -1.12
CA CYS A 32 0.04 -4.02 -0.61
C CYS A 32 -0.22 -5.29 0.24
N ALA A 33 0.23 -6.47 -0.17
CA ALA A 33 0.04 -7.70 0.61
C ALA A 33 0.68 -7.61 2.00
N VAL A 34 1.96 -7.22 2.07
CA VAL A 34 2.70 -7.10 3.33
C VAL A 34 2.05 -6.07 4.24
N MET A 35 1.69 -4.90 3.69
CA MET A 35 1.06 -3.83 4.46
C MET A 35 -0.30 -4.23 5.03
N ILE A 36 -1.17 -4.79 4.20
CA ILE A 36 -2.50 -5.23 4.66
C ILE A 36 -2.35 -6.37 5.67
N ARG A 37 -1.38 -7.28 5.50
CA ARG A 37 -1.10 -8.33 6.49
C ARG A 37 -0.68 -7.78 7.85
N ILE A 38 0.17 -6.76 7.89
CA ILE A 38 0.53 -6.09 9.15
C ILE A 38 -0.70 -5.44 9.78
N LEU A 39 -1.54 -4.75 8.98
CA LEU A 39 -2.77 -4.15 9.49
C LEU A 39 -3.76 -5.20 10.01
N GLU A 40 -3.86 -6.34 9.36
CA GLU A 40 -4.68 -7.49 9.80
C GLU A 40 -4.19 -8.04 11.15
N GLN A 41 -2.89 -8.28 11.31
CA GLN A 41 -2.31 -8.74 12.57
C GLN A 41 -2.56 -7.74 13.70
N ASN A 42 -2.35 -6.45 13.42
CA ASN A 42 -2.63 -5.38 14.39
C ASN A 42 -4.13 -5.25 14.70
N ALA A 43 -5.01 -5.51 13.74
CA ALA A 43 -6.45 -5.46 13.95
C ALA A 43 -6.92 -6.49 14.97
N ASP A 44 -6.26 -7.64 15.08
CA ASP A 44 -6.50 -8.60 16.14
C ASP A 44 -6.01 -8.08 17.49
N GLU A 45 -4.79 -7.58 17.56
CA GLU A 45 -4.17 -7.07 18.79
C GLU A 45 -4.89 -5.85 19.37
N PHE A 46 -5.40 -4.95 18.53
CA PHE A 46 -6.08 -3.71 18.94
C PHE A 46 -7.61 -3.82 18.99
N GLY A 47 -8.18 -5.03 18.88
CA GLY A 47 -9.62 -5.23 19.06
C GLY A 47 -10.49 -4.61 17.97
N ALA A 48 -10.06 -4.66 16.71
CA ALA A 48 -10.86 -4.17 15.58
C ALA A 48 -12.20 -4.91 15.45
N THR A 49 -13.19 -4.24 14.86
CA THR A 49 -14.51 -4.85 14.65
C THR A 49 -14.43 -6.06 13.71
N PRO A 50 -15.36 -7.03 13.81
CA PRO A 50 -15.38 -8.18 12.90
C PRO A 50 -15.44 -7.78 11.41
N VAL A 51 -16.13 -6.67 11.11
CA VAL A 51 -16.22 -6.11 9.76
C VAL A 51 -14.85 -5.64 9.25
N ALA A 52 -14.08 -4.94 10.10
CA ALA A 52 -12.75 -4.47 9.74
C ALA A 52 -11.76 -5.63 9.53
N LYS A 53 -11.77 -6.62 10.44
CA LYS A 53 -10.94 -7.83 10.33
C LYS A 53 -11.22 -8.59 9.04
N LYS A 54 -12.50 -8.81 8.73
CA LYS A 54 -12.93 -9.45 7.47
C LYS A 54 -12.48 -8.67 6.24
N GLY A 55 -12.62 -7.34 6.25
CA GLY A 55 -12.15 -6.49 5.15
C GLY A 55 -10.65 -6.60 4.90
N LEU A 56 -9.85 -6.59 5.97
CA LEU A 56 -8.40 -6.77 5.90
C LEU A 56 -8.01 -8.15 5.39
N TYR A 57 -8.68 -9.21 5.87
CA TYR A 57 -8.49 -10.57 5.38
C TYR A 57 -8.76 -10.71 3.86
N VAL A 58 -9.88 -10.16 3.39
CA VAL A 58 -10.23 -10.20 1.96
C VAL A 58 -9.20 -9.47 1.11
N LEU A 59 -8.75 -8.28 1.55
CA LEU A 59 -7.71 -7.53 0.85
C LEU A 59 -6.36 -8.26 0.86
N GLN A 60 -6.00 -8.85 2.00
CA GLN A 60 -4.76 -9.60 2.19
C GLN A 60 -4.71 -10.80 1.22
N THR A 61 -5.74 -11.65 1.25
CA THR A 61 -5.81 -12.83 0.37
C THR A 61 -5.82 -12.47 -1.11
N TRP A 62 -6.47 -11.38 -1.50
CA TRP A 62 -6.47 -10.87 -2.87
C TRP A 62 -5.07 -10.46 -3.36
N TYR A 63 -4.32 -9.73 -2.52
CA TYR A 63 -2.97 -9.33 -2.91
C TYR A 63 -2.02 -10.53 -2.94
N PHE A 64 -2.13 -11.45 -1.98
CA PHE A 64 -1.33 -12.67 -1.99
C PHE A 64 -1.62 -13.59 -3.17
N SER A 65 -2.86 -13.64 -3.70
CA SER A 65 -3.18 -14.46 -4.87
C SER A 65 -2.51 -13.98 -6.16
N LYS A 66 -1.98 -12.75 -6.19
CA LYS A 66 -1.30 -12.15 -7.34
C LYS A 66 0.23 -12.22 -7.26
N ILE A 67 0.75 -12.60 -6.09
CA ILE A 67 2.19 -12.61 -5.83
C ILE A 67 2.78 -13.95 -6.25
N LYS A 68 3.84 -13.90 -7.05
CA LYS A 68 4.64 -15.07 -7.37
C LYS A 68 5.55 -15.43 -6.19
N ARG A 69 5.75 -16.72 -5.94
CA ARG A 69 6.45 -17.25 -4.75
C ARG A 69 7.86 -16.70 -4.60
N GLU A 70 8.57 -16.47 -5.69
CA GLU A 70 9.93 -15.92 -5.71
C GLU A 70 10.02 -14.52 -5.10
N ARG A 71 8.95 -13.73 -5.16
CA ARG A 71 8.91 -12.37 -4.59
C ARG A 71 8.75 -12.35 -3.08
N LEU A 72 8.42 -13.48 -2.44
CA LEU A 72 8.26 -13.52 -0.99
C LEU A 72 9.57 -13.22 -0.23
N ALA A 73 10.73 -13.43 -0.86
CA ALA A 73 12.02 -13.05 -0.29
C ALA A 73 12.17 -11.52 -0.14
N GLU A 74 11.47 -10.73 -0.95
CA GLU A 74 11.49 -9.26 -0.89
C GLU A 74 10.62 -8.73 0.27
N ALA A 75 9.74 -9.55 0.85
CA ALA A 75 8.75 -9.11 1.85
C ALA A 75 9.40 -8.45 3.08
N GLN A 76 10.56 -8.96 3.52
CA GLN A 76 11.27 -8.36 4.66
C GLN A 76 11.69 -6.92 4.38
N GLY A 77 12.14 -6.61 3.16
CA GLY A 77 12.51 -5.25 2.78
C GLY A 77 11.32 -4.29 2.81
N VAL A 78 10.13 -4.78 2.42
CA VAL A 78 8.88 -4.01 2.54
C VAL A 78 8.53 -3.74 4.00
N VAL A 79 8.66 -4.75 4.88
CA VAL A 79 8.41 -4.59 6.32
C VAL A 79 9.32 -3.52 6.91
N GLU A 80 10.63 -3.56 6.60
CA GLU A 80 11.57 -2.55 7.11
C GLU A 80 11.26 -1.16 6.55
N ALA A 81 10.95 -1.03 5.25
CA ALA A 81 10.53 0.24 4.67
C ALA A 81 9.30 0.85 5.37
N MET A 82 8.35 0.00 5.80
CA MET A 82 7.18 0.44 6.55
C MET A 82 7.51 0.91 7.97
N LYS A 83 8.42 0.22 8.66
CA LYS A 83 8.89 0.63 10.00
C LYS A 83 9.63 1.96 9.96
N GLU A 84 10.43 2.20 8.93
CA GLU A 84 11.15 3.47 8.73
C GLU A 84 10.21 4.61 8.32
N ASN A 85 9.09 4.30 7.67
CA ASN A 85 8.16 5.29 7.10
C ASN A 85 6.71 5.10 7.59
N PRO A 86 6.44 5.08 8.91
CA PRO A 86 5.12 4.75 9.44
C PRO A 86 4.04 5.76 9.03
N GLY A 87 4.41 7.03 8.86
CA GLY A 87 3.50 8.09 8.42
C GLY A 87 2.93 7.88 7.01
N GLN A 88 3.56 7.06 6.17
CA GLN A 88 3.09 6.78 4.81
C GLN A 88 2.06 5.64 4.77
N ILE A 89 2.03 4.77 5.80
CA ILE A 89 1.22 3.53 5.82
C ILE A 89 -0.26 3.80 5.62
N SER A 90 -0.84 4.78 6.32
CA SER A 90 -2.28 5.08 6.20
C SER A 90 -2.67 5.49 4.78
N SER A 91 -1.92 6.41 4.18
CA SER A 91 -2.19 6.83 2.79
C SER A 91 -1.95 5.72 1.76
N ALA A 92 -0.93 4.88 2.00
CA ALA A 92 -0.59 3.78 1.12
C ALA A 92 -1.64 2.66 1.21
N SER A 93 -2.12 2.34 2.41
CA SER A 93 -3.15 1.31 2.63
C SER A 93 -4.49 1.70 2.02
N GLN A 94 -4.84 3.00 2.07
CA GLN A 94 -6.01 3.52 1.37
C GLN A 94 -5.85 3.36 -0.14
N LYS A 95 -4.68 3.69 -0.71
CA LYS A 95 -4.40 3.49 -2.15
C LYS A 95 -4.47 2.01 -2.55
N CYS A 96 -3.93 1.10 -1.75
CA CYS A 96 -4.07 -0.34 -1.97
C CYS A 96 -5.53 -0.78 -1.90
N SER A 97 -6.30 -0.30 -0.94
CA SER A 97 -7.75 -0.60 -0.85
C SER A 97 -8.47 -0.12 -2.10
N ASN A 98 -8.27 1.14 -2.51
CA ASN A 98 -8.89 1.72 -3.69
C ASN A 98 -8.52 0.96 -4.97
N ARG A 99 -7.26 0.53 -5.13
CA ARG A 99 -6.85 -0.27 -6.29
C ARG A 99 -7.56 -1.62 -6.32
N ALA A 100 -7.68 -2.30 -5.19
CA ALA A 100 -8.42 -3.55 -5.12
C ALA A 100 -9.89 -3.33 -5.49
N PHE A 101 -10.55 -2.31 -4.92
CA PHE A 101 -11.96 -1.99 -5.24
C PHE A 101 -12.18 -1.54 -6.69
N GLY A 102 -11.16 -0.99 -7.34
CA GLY A 102 -11.20 -0.64 -8.76
C GLY A 102 -10.93 -1.81 -9.71
N ASP A 103 -10.51 -2.97 -9.20
CA ASP A 103 -10.22 -4.16 -10.01
C ASP A 103 -11.49 -5.01 -10.23
N PRO A 104 -11.90 -5.30 -11.48
CA PRO A 104 -13.08 -6.11 -11.75
C PRO A 104 -13.02 -7.53 -11.16
N GLY A 105 -11.82 -8.12 -11.07
CA GLY A 105 -11.62 -9.46 -10.50
C GLY A 105 -11.81 -9.49 -8.98
N PHE A 106 -11.60 -8.36 -8.31
CA PHE A 106 -11.75 -8.27 -6.86
C PHE A 106 -13.19 -8.42 -6.40
N ALA A 107 -14.18 -7.96 -7.17
CA ALA A 107 -15.59 -8.08 -6.80
C ALA A 107 -16.02 -9.56 -6.62
N ARG A 108 -15.57 -10.43 -7.53
CA ARG A 108 -15.83 -11.87 -7.43
C ARG A 108 -15.02 -12.51 -6.29
N TRP A 109 -13.75 -12.11 -6.15
CA TRP A 109 -12.89 -12.61 -5.07
C TRP A 109 -13.44 -12.27 -3.69
N LYS A 110 -13.95 -11.05 -3.52
CA LYS A 110 -14.48 -10.53 -2.26
C LYS A 110 -15.55 -11.45 -1.68
N SER A 111 -16.46 -11.98 -2.49
CA SER A 111 -17.48 -12.92 -2.02
C SER A 111 -16.85 -14.20 -1.50
N VAL A 112 -15.99 -14.85 -2.31
CA VAL A 112 -15.35 -16.13 -1.96
C VAL A 112 -14.49 -16.00 -0.70
N ALA A 113 -13.67 -14.96 -0.61
CA ALA A 113 -12.81 -14.73 0.54
C ALA A 113 -13.61 -14.33 1.80
N SER A 114 -14.76 -13.65 1.62
CA SER A 114 -15.67 -13.34 2.73
C SER A 114 -16.29 -14.60 3.34
N ASP A 115 -16.73 -15.54 2.49
CA ASP A 115 -17.32 -16.80 2.94
C ASP A 115 -16.28 -17.68 3.65
N ASP A 116 -15.05 -17.75 3.11
CA ASP A 116 -13.95 -18.46 3.76
C ASP A 116 -13.57 -17.86 5.13
N TYR A 117 -13.59 -16.53 5.26
CA TYR A 117 -13.38 -15.88 6.56
C TYR A 117 -14.46 -16.27 7.57
N ASP A 118 -15.74 -16.23 7.18
CA ASP A 118 -16.85 -16.57 8.08
C ASP A 118 -16.76 -18.03 8.53
N GLN A 119 -16.43 -18.95 7.61
CA GLN A 119 -16.22 -20.35 7.95
C GLN A 119 -15.07 -20.56 8.95
N LYS A 120 -14.01 -19.76 8.86
CA LYS A 120 -12.89 -19.80 9.82
C LYS A 120 -13.26 -19.20 11.16
N ALA A 121 -14.04 -18.13 11.18
CA ALA A 121 -14.49 -17.46 12.41
C ALA A 121 -15.51 -18.29 13.22
N MET A 122 -16.16 -19.28 12.60
CA MET A 122 -17.09 -20.21 13.26
C MET A 122 -16.40 -21.45 13.87
N ARG A 123 -15.11 -21.65 13.63
CA ARG A 123 -14.32 -22.76 14.15
C ARG A 123 -13.56 -22.35 15.41
#